data_AF-T2IZB9-F1
#
_entry.id   AF-T2IZB9-F1
#
_cell.length_a   1.000
_cell.length_b   1.000
_cell.length_c   1.000
_cell.angle_alpha   90.00
_cell.angle_beta   90.00
_cell.angle_gamma   90.00
#
_symmetry.space_group_name_H-M   'P 1'
#
loop_
_entity.id
_entity.type
_entity.pdbx_description
1 polymer ?
#
loop_
_entity_poly.entity_id
_entity_poly.type
_entity_poly.pdbx_seq_one_letter_code
_entity_poly.pdbx_strand_id
1 'polypeptide(L)'
;MQRVTITIPGIKKSRLDWQRIKETAGGNTGYMWGRFSAVAKLKNDQDEFTGQMQVYGGSESEAERRLKACLELSDYSIQTLTITEERREGIRATNRQQYKRSIRVYPAYCTLINSQKIQREDEGDVTLQGTYRRRRDKILLWVNDKPTDFETIINRLTSNLPN
;
A
#
# COMPACT_ATOMS: atom_id res chain seq x y z
N MET A 1 8.79 -8.64 16.27
CA MET A 1 8.28 -8.92 14.92
C MET A 1 8.12 -7.58 14.20
N GLN A 2 8.72 -7.40 13.02
CA GLN A 2 8.63 -6.14 12.27
C GLN A 2 7.34 -6.15 11.45
N ARG A 3 6.45 -5.17 11.67
CA ARG A 3 5.27 -4.95 10.83
C ARG A 3 5.59 -3.89 9.79
N VAL A 4 5.33 -4.22 8.52
CA VAL A 4 5.53 -3.32 7.38
C VAL A 4 4.17 -3.10 6.71
N THR A 5 3.86 -1.85 6.40
CA THR A 5 2.64 -1.46 5.69
C THR A 5 3.04 -0.70 4.45
N ILE A 6 2.46 -1.05 3.31
CA ILE A 6 2.58 -0.29 2.06
C ILE A 6 1.19 0.24 1.73
N THR A 7 1.08 1.53 1.48
CA THR A 7 -0.16 2.18 1.05
C THR A 7 -0.09 2.43 -0.44
N ILE A 8 -1.10 1.94 -1.17
CA ILE A 8 -1.21 2.10 -2.61
C ILE A 8 -2.44 2.96 -2.90
N PRO A 9 -2.28 4.21 -3.37
CA PRO A 9 -3.41 5.08 -3.71
C PRO A 9 -4.01 4.70 -5.07
N GLY A 10 -5.25 5.14 -5.33
CA GLY A 10 -5.84 5.09 -6.66
C GLY A 10 -5.92 3.71 -7.28
N ILE A 11 -6.40 2.72 -6.53
CA ILE A 11 -6.40 1.32 -6.95
C ILE A 11 -7.21 1.11 -8.23
N LYS A 12 -6.59 0.46 -9.22
CA LYS A 12 -7.23 0.05 -10.46
C LYS A 12 -8.09 -1.18 -10.22
N LYS A 13 -9.42 -1.02 -10.29
CA LYS A 13 -10.39 -2.09 -10.00
C LYS A 13 -10.14 -3.37 -10.82
N SER A 14 -9.76 -3.24 -12.10
CA SER A 14 -9.49 -4.40 -12.97
C SER A 14 -8.23 -5.18 -12.63
N ARG A 15 -7.39 -4.70 -11.71
CA ARG A 15 -6.17 -5.37 -11.25
C ARG A 15 -6.27 -5.88 -9.81
N LEU A 16 -7.47 -5.83 -9.22
CA LEU A 16 -7.77 -6.40 -7.91
C LEU A 16 -7.93 -7.92 -7.98
N ASP A 17 -6.82 -8.61 -8.22
CA ASP A 17 -6.72 -10.06 -8.15
C ASP A 17 -5.93 -10.49 -6.90
N TRP A 18 -6.41 -11.53 -6.20
CA TRP A 18 -5.81 -11.98 -4.94
C TRP A 18 -4.35 -12.39 -5.11
N GLN A 19 -4.06 -13.18 -6.15
CA GLN A 19 -2.71 -13.68 -6.40
C GLN A 19 -1.78 -12.52 -6.75
N ARG A 20 -2.23 -11.59 -7.60
CA ARG A 20 -1.46 -10.40 -7.96
C ARG A 20 -1.17 -9.51 -6.75
N ILE A 21 -2.16 -9.28 -5.88
CA ILE A 21 -1.95 -8.54 -4.63
C ILE A 21 -0.93 -9.25 -3.73
N LYS A 22 -1.00 -10.57 -3.61
CA LYS A 22 -0.05 -11.36 -2.83
C LYS A 22 1.37 -11.27 -3.41
N GLU A 23 1.53 -11.43 -4.72
CA GLU A 23 2.81 -11.36 -5.42
C GLU A 23 3.47 -9.98 -5.29
N THR A 24 2.71 -8.90 -5.45
CA THR A 24 3.21 -7.53 -5.27
C THR A 24 3.71 -7.30 -3.84
N ALA A 25 3.09 -7.91 -2.84
CA ALA A 25 3.52 -7.87 -1.44
C ALA A 25 4.64 -8.87 -1.05
N GLY A 26 5.21 -9.60 -2.02
CA GLY A 26 6.35 -10.51 -1.82
C GLY A 26 6.05 -11.98 -2.09
N GLY A 27 4.80 -12.35 -2.34
CA GLY A 27 4.40 -13.73 -2.63
C GLY A 27 4.69 -14.69 -1.46
N ASN A 28 4.79 -15.98 -1.78
CA ASN A 28 5.14 -17.02 -0.80
C ASN A 28 6.60 -16.92 -0.32
N THR A 29 7.49 -16.37 -1.15
CA THR A 29 8.92 -16.23 -0.84
C THR A 29 9.21 -15.04 0.06
N GLY A 30 8.26 -14.11 0.20
CA GLY A 30 8.48 -12.81 0.81
C GLY A 30 9.45 -11.95 0.00
N TYR A 31 9.84 -10.83 0.58
CA TYR A 31 10.85 -9.95 0.00
C TYR A 31 11.80 -9.41 1.07
N MET A 32 12.96 -8.91 0.63
CA MET A 32 13.92 -8.31 1.55
C MET A 32 13.52 -6.86 1.84
N TRP A 33 13.06 -6.61 3.06
CA TRP A 33 12.81 -5.26 3.57
C TRP A 33 14.05 -4.75 4.31
N GLY A 34 14.34 -3.46 4.21
CA GLY A 34 15.53 -2.90 4.85
C GLY A 34 15.64 -1.40 4.72
N ARG A 35 16.89 -0.93 4.63
CA ARG A 35 17.27 0.48 4.75
C ARG A 35 17.10 1.32 3.49
N PHE A 36 16.85 0.71 2.34
CA PHE A 36 16.66 1.46 1.10
C PHE A 36 15.19 1.87 1.01
N SER A 37 14.92 3.17 0.90
CA SER A 37 13.58 3.74 0.80
C SER A 37 13.35 4.26 -0.61
N ALA A 38 12.47 3.62 -1.36
CA ALA A 38 11.94 4.15 -2.61
C ALA A 38 10.69 4.98 -2.32
N VAL A 39 10.68 6.24 -2.77
CA VAL A 39 9.56 7.16 -2.64
C VAL A 39 9.17 7.65 -4.03
N ALA A 40 7.91 7.49 -4.39
CA ALA A 40 7.34 8.01 -5.63
C ALA A 40 6.26 9.04 -5.35
N LYS A 41 6.34 10.19 -6.02
CA LYS A 41 5.22 11.12 -6.17
C LYS A 41 4.41 10.69 -7.38
N LEU A 42 3.11 10.60 -7.20
CA LEU A 42 2.18 10.02 -8.14
C LEU A 42 1.18 11.06 -8.63
N LYS A 43 0.84 11.00 -9.91
CA LYS A 43 -0.20 11.82 -10.53
C LYS A 43 -1.30 10.94 -11.07
N ASN A 44 -2.53 11.42 -11.01
CA ASN A 44 -3.59 10.98 -11.88
C ASN A 44 -4.02 12.17 -12.73
N ASP A 45 -4.25 11.99 -14.03
CA ASP A 45 -4.68 13.09 -14.89
C ASP A 45 -6.15 13.49 -14.63
N GLN A 46 -6.92 12.63 -13.95
CA GLN A 46 -8.32 12.87 -13.59
C GLN A 46 -8.50 13.51 -12.20
N ASP A 47 -7.46 13.56 -11.37
CA ASP A 47 -7.55 13.99 -9.97
C ASP A 47 -6.47 15.05 -9.68
N GLU A 48 -6.87 16.17 -9.07
CA GLU A 48 -5.91 17.19 -8.61
C GLU A 48 -5.03 16.66 -7.47
N PHE A 49 -5.47 15.60 -6.78
CA PHE A 49 -4.74 15.02 -5.68
C PHE A 49 -3.49 14.24 -6.16
N THR A 50 -2.31 14.74 -5.77
CA THR A 50 -1.06 14.00 -5.96
C THR A 50 -0.89 12.97 -4.84
N GLY A 51 -0.75 11.71 -5.25
CA GLY A 51 -0.50 10.61 -4.31
C GLY A 51 0.99 10.51 -3.97
N GLN A 52 1.31 9.86 -2.86
CA GLN A 52 2.67 9.41 -2.56
C GLN A 52 2.65 7.93 -2.22
N MET A 53 3.63 7.20 -2.75
CA MET A 53 3.88 5.81 -2.37
C MET A 53 5.30 5.68 -1.84
N GLN A 54 5.47 4.95 -0.74
CA GLN A 54 6.77 4.67 -0.15
C GLN A 54 6.90 3.17 0.11
N VAL A 55 8.02 2.61 -0.32
CA VAL A 55 8.36 1.21 -0.13
C VAL A 55 9.81 1.09 0.29
N TYR A 56 10.08 0.14 1.18
CA TYR A 56 11.41 -0.14 1.69
C TYR A 56 11.93 -1.46 1.15
N GLY A 57 13.22 -1.55 0.86
CA GLY A 57 13.91 -2.73 0.36
C GLY A 57 15.26 -2.99 1.04
N GLY A 58 15.73 -4.22 0.95
CA GLY A 58 17.05 -4.64 1.44
C GLY A 58 18.21 -4.14 0.58
N SER A 59 17.92 -3.82 -0.70
CA SER A 59 18.78 -3.14 -1.66
C SER A 59 17.98 -2.05 -2.39
N GLU A 60 18.67 -1.14 -3.07
CA GLU A 60 18.08 -0.15 -3.95
C GLU A 60 17.18 -0.80 -5.02
N SER A 61 17.70 -1.83 -5.71
CA SER A 61 16.99 -2.57 -6.74
C SER A 61 15.74 -3.28 -6.24
N GLU A 62 15.75 -3.80 -5.01
CA GLU A 62 14.58 -4.46 -4.42
C GLU A 62 13.51 -3.43 -4.04
N ALA A 63 13.92 -2.28 -3.50
CA ALA A 63 13.00 -1.18 -3.17
C ALA A 63 12.31 -0.64 -4.44
N GLU A 64 13.07 -0.42 -5.50
CA GLU A 64 12.56 0.03 -6.79
C GLU A 64 11.58 -0.98 -7.40
N ARG A 65 12.00 -2.26 -7.51
CA ARG A 65 11.17 -3.33 -8.07
C ARG A 65 9.84 -3.46 -7.32
N ARG A 66 9.89 -3.36 -5.98
CA ARG A 66 8.71 -3.47 -5.14
C ARG A 66 7.77 -2.26 -5.32
N LEU A 67 8.31 -1.05 -5.39
CA LEU A 67 7.51 0.15 -5.68
C LEU A 67 6.82 0.05 -7.03
N LYS A 68 7.54 -0.36 -8.08
CA LYS A 68 6.97 -0.57 -9.42
C LYS A 68 5.88 -1.64 -9.41
N ALA A 69 6.09 -2.76 -8.71
CA ALA A 69 5.08 -3.80 -8.56
C ALA A 69 3.81 -3.28 -7.86
N CYS A 70 3.94 -2.44 -6.83
CA CYS A 70 2.81 -1.80 -6.18
C CYS A 70 2.10 -0.79 -7.09
N LEU A 71 2.84 -0.05 -7.91
CA LEU A 71 2.27 0.88 -8.89
C LEU A 71 1.41 0.16 -9.92
N GLU A 72 1.76 -1.07 -10.31
CA GLU A 72 0.93 -1.87 -11.21
C GLU A 72 -0.50 -2.10 -10.68
N LEU A 73 -0.77 -1.91 -9.38
CA LEU A 73 -2.12 -2.00 -8.82
C LEU A 73 -2.87 -0.65 -8.82
N SER A 74 -2.21 0.44 -9.19
CA SER A 74 -2.73 1.81 -9.19
C SER A 74 -3.03 2.28 -10.62
N ASP A 75 -3.96 3.22 -10.78
CA ASP A 75 -4.17 3.97 -12.02
C ASP A 75 -3.24 5.20 -12.14
N TYR A 76 -2.40 5.46 -11.14
CA TYR A 76 -1.55 6.64 -11.11
C TYR A 76 -0.24 6.40 -11.86
N SER A 77 0.36 7.47 -12.38
CA SER A 77 1.69 7.47 -13.00
C SER A 77 2.74 8.09 -12.06
N ILE A 78 4.00 7.67 -12.21
CA ILE A 78 5.12 8.24 -11.44
C ILE A 78 5.49 9.60 -12.05
N GLN A 79 5.45 10.66 -11.25
CA GLN A 79 6.07 11.94 -11.62
C GLN A 79 7.56 11.94 -11.28
N THR A 80 7.89 11.52 -10.06
CA THR A 80 9.27 11.52 -9.55
C THR A 80 9.49 10.28 -8.72
N LEU A 81 10.63 9.63 -8.91
CA LEU A 81 11.09 8.52 -8.10
C LEU A 81 12.41 8.90 -7.43
N THR A 82 12.51 8.65 -6.14
CA THR A 82 13.73 8.89 -5.37
C THR A 82 14.00 7.69 -4.50
N ILE A 83 15.22 7.16 -4.56
CA ILE A 83 15.65 6.05 -3.73
C ILE A 83 16.78 6.55 -2.83
N THR A 84 16.63 6.35 -1.52
CA THR A 84 17.61 6.80 -0.53
C THR A 84 18.03 5.64 0.37
N GLU A 85 19.28 5.64 0.79
CA GLU A 85 19.78 4.70 1.80
C GLU A 85 19.74 5.35 3.19
N GLU A 86 19.01 4.72 4.12
CA GLU A 86 19.05 5.11 5.53
C GLU A 86 20.36 4.63 6.18
N ARG A 87 21.35 5.54 6.27
CA ARG A 87 22.62 5.28 6.97
C ARG A 87 22.42 5.10 8.47
N ARG A 88 23.33 4.34 9.07
CA ARG A 88 23.36 4.06 10.51
C ARG A 88 24.12 5.16 11.25
N GLU A 89 23.58 6.36 11.25
CA GLU A 89 24.17 7.54 11.88
C GLU A 89 23.18 8.21 12.86
N GLY A 90 23.70 9.02 13.79
CA GLY A 90 22.89 9.71 14.80
C GLY A 90 22.13 8.75 15.72
N ILE A 91 20.84 9.02 15.95
CA ILE A 91 19.97 8.22 16.83
C ILE A 91 19.89 6.75 16.37
N ARG A 92 20.07 6.47 15.07
CA ARG A 92 20.07 5.10 14.52
C ARG A 92 21.33 4.29 14.86
N ALA A 93 22.41 4.95 15.28
CA ALA A 93 23.62 4.27 15.74
C ALA A 93 23.40 3.67 17.13
N THR A 94 22.78 4.44 18.04
CA THR A 94 22.48 4.07 19.42
C THR A 94 21.18 3.27 19.56
N ASN A 95 20.13 3.63 18.83
CA ASN A 95 18.84 2.95 18.89
C ASN A 95 18.70 1.92 17.76
N ARG A 96 18.95 0.65 18.09
CA ARG A 96 18.86 -0.49 17.18
C ARG A 96 17.46 -0.68 16.56
N GLN A 97 16.38 -0.22 17.21
CA GLN A 97 15.03 -0.35 16.67
C GLN A 97 14.76 0.62 15.51
N GLN A 98 15.46 1.75 15.47
CA GLN A 98 15.30 2.74 14.39
C GLN A 98 16.10 2.39 13.14
N TYR A 99 17.07 1.48 13.25
CA TYR A 99 17.83 1.01 12.09
C TYR A 99 17.13 -0.16 11.40
N LYS A 100 16.79 0.04 10.12
CA LYS A 100 16.12 -0.97 9.29
C LYS A 100 17.12 -2.00 8.75
N ARG A 101 17.50 -2.97 9.59
CA ARG A 101 18.32 -4.11 9.14
C ARG A 101 17.56 -4.87 8.04
N SER A 102 18.30 -5.32 7.03
CA SER A 102 17.75 -6.17 5.97
C SER A 102 17.20 -7.46 6.57
N ILE A 103 15.89 -7.67 6.45
CA ILE A 103 15.16 -8.85 6.92
C ILE A 103 14.15 -9.28 5.86
N ARG A 104 13.82 -10.58 5.84
CA ARG A 104 12.76 -11.08 4.98
C ARG A 104 11.39 -10.85 5.62
N VAL A 105 10.47 -10.28 4.87
CA VAL A 105 9.08 -10.05 5.29
C VAL A 105 8.12 -10.75 4.35
N TYR A 106 6.98 -11.17 4.88
CA TYR A 106 5.98 -11.95 4.16
C TYR A 106 4.63 -11.22 4.17
N PRO A 107 3.82 -11.38 3.12
CA PRO A 107 2.49 -10.79 3.06
C PRO A 107 1.58 -11.43 4.12
N ALA A 108 1.06 -10.61 5.03
CA ALA A 108 0.12 -11.07 6.06
C ALA A 108 -1.33 -10.90 5.59
N TYR A 109 -1.72 -9.66 5.30
CA TYR A 109 -3.06 -9.31 4.83
C TYR A 109 -3.00 -7.99 4.08
N CYS A 110 -4.01 -7.69 3.27
CA CYS A 110 -4.26 -6.34 2.77
C CYS A 110 -5.57 -5.80 3.34
N THR A 111 -5.68 -4.48 3.35
CA THR A 111 -6.92 -3.79 3.71
C THR A 111 -7.30 -2.90 2.55
N LEU A 112 -8.41 -3.21 1.87
CA LEU A 112 -8.94 -2.37 0.82
C LEU A 112 -9.88 -1.36 1.45
N ILE A 113 -9.66 -0.08 1.15
CA ILE A 113 -10.41 1.04 1.74
C ILE A 113 -11.06 1.80 0.58
N ASN A 114 -12.38 1.83 0.55
CA ASN A 114 -13.16 2.71 -0.32
C ASN A 114 -13.68 3.88 0.51
N SER A 115 -13.22 5.08 0.21
CA SER A 115 -13.61 6.31 0.90
C SER A 115 -14.24 7.28 -0.09
N GLN A 116 -15.44 7.75 0.22
CA GLN A 116 -16.14 8.76 -0.57
C GLN A 116 -16.41 9.99 0.29
N LYS A 117 -16.11 11.16 -0.26
CA LYS A 117 -16.46 12.44 0.38
C LYS A 117 -17.97 12.63 0.29
N ILE A 118 -18.60 12.93 1.42
CA ILE A 118 -20.03 13.23 1.52
C ILE A 118 -20.21 14.69 1.94
N GLN A 119 -21.31 15.30 1.48
CA GLN A 119 -21.64 16.70 1.84
C GLN A 119 -22.36 16.81 3.18
N ARG A 120 -23.02 15.74 3.64
CA ARG A 120 -23.74 15.72 4.91
C ARG A 120 -22.78 15.35 6.04
N GLU A 121 -22.65 16.23 7.02
CA GLU A 121 -21.74 16.02 8.16
C GLU A 121 -22.24 14.94 9.14
N ASP A 122 -23.55 14.70 9.19
CA ASP A 122 -24.19 13.81 10.19
C ASP A 122 -23.99 12.30 9.95
N GLU A 123 -23.44 11.88 8.80
CA GLU A 123 -23.42 10.47 8.38
C GLU A 123 -22.01 9.90 8.06
N GLY A 124 -20.93 10.58 8.47
CA GLY A 124 -19.56 10.12 8.17
C GLY A 124 -18.48 10.60 9.11
N ASP A 125 -17.25 10.16 8.86
CA ASP A 125 -16.08 10.54 9.65
C ASP A 125 -15.63 11.96 9.25
N VAL A 126 -15.74 12.91 10.17
CA VAL A 126 -15.29 14.30 9.95
C VAL A 126 -13.76 14.35 9.93
N THR A 127 -13.20 14.95 8.89
CA THR A 127 -11.76 15.22 8.77
C THR A 127 -11.53 16.68 8.39
N LEU A 128 -10.29 17.18 8.52
CA LEU A 128 -9.91 18.55 8.11
C LEU A 128 -10.22 18.85 6.63
N GLN A 129 -10.41 17.83 5.79
CA GLN A 129 -10.71 17.96 4.36
C GLN A 129 -12.19 17.74 4.02
N GLY A 130 -13.05 17.54 5.03
CA GLY A 130 -14.48 17.27 4.92
C GLY A 130 -14.87 15.91 5.51
N THR A 131 -16.14 15.56 5.35
CA THR A 131 -16.73 14.33 5.90
C THR A 131 -16.63 13.19 4.90
N TYR A 132 -16.18 12.01 5.34
CA TYR A 132 -16.01 10.84 4.49
C TYR A 132 -16.79 9.64 4.98
N ARG A 133 -17.47 8.95 4.06
CA ARG A 133 -18.02 7.61 4.28
C ARG A 133 -16.99 6.59 3.83
N ARG A 134 -16.64 5.63 4.70
CA ARG A 134 -15.58 4.64 4.46
C ARG A 134 -16.11 3.22 4.58
N ARG A 135 -15.80 2.37 3.60
CA ARG A 135 -15.87 0.91 3.72
C ARG A 135 -14.46 0.35 3.69
N ARG A 136 -14.18 -0.59 4.60
CA ARG A 136 -12.91 -1.29 4.65
C ARG A 136 -13.14 -2.76 4.91
N ASP A 137 -12.30 -3.58 4.31
CA ASP A 137 -12.26 -5.00 4.62
C ASP A 137 -10.83 -5.53 4.62
N LYS A 138 -10.61 -6.63 5.32
CA LYS A 138 -9.33 -7.28 5.48
C LYS A 138 -9.31 -8.59 4.72
N ILE A 139 -8.38 -8.71 3.77
CA ILE A 139 -8.20 -9.92 2.98
C ILE A 139 -6.88 -10.57 3.40
N LEU A 140 -6.93 -11.85 3.74
CA LEU A 140 -5.75 -12.61 4.15
C LEU A 140 -4.89 -12.96 2.95
N LEU A 141 -3.57 -12.75 3.09
CA LEU A 141 -2.58 -13.05 2.05
C LEU A 141 -1.59 -14.16 2.47
N TRP A 142 -1.53 -14.47 3.77
CA TRP A 142 -0.66 -15.52 4.31
C TRP A 142 -1.14 -16.94 3.97
N VAL A 143 -2.39 -17.09 3.56
CA VAL A 143 -2.99 -18.37 3.14
C VAL A 143 -2.49 -18.78 1.75
N ASN A 144 -2.42 -20.08 1.47
CA ASN A 144 -1.90 -20.60 0.20
C ASN A 144 -2.88 -20.39 -0.95
N ASP A 145 -4.18 -20.50 -0.66
CA ASP A 145 -5.25 -20.46 -1.64
C ASP A 145 -6.09 -19.19 -1.48
N LYS A 146 -6.69 -18.75 -2.60
CA LYS A 146 -7.59 -17.61 -2.63
C LYS A 146 -8.79 -17.87 -1.69
N PRO A 147 -9.12 -16.96 -0.76
CA PRO A 147 -10.33 -17.07 0.06
C PRO A 147 -11.59 -17.17 -0.82
N THR A 148 -12.52 -18.07 -0.48
CA THR A 148 -13.75 -18.31 -1.26
C THR A 148 -14.62 -17.07 -1.38
N ASP A 149 -14.58 -16.20 -0.37
CA ASP A 149 -15.34 -14.95 -0.27
C ASP A 149 -14.62 -13.74 -0.92
N PHE A 150 -13.44 -13.93 -1.51
CA PHE A 150 -12.64 -12.83 -2.08
C PHE A 150 -13.44 -11.99 -3.09
N GLU A 151 -14.10 -12.63 -4.05
CA GLU A 151 -14.88 -11.92 -5.09
C GLU A 151 -16.04 -11.14 -4.46
N THR A 152 -16.71 -11.72 -3.46
CA THR A 152 -17.80 -11.06 -2.73
C THR A 152 -17.29 -9.83 -1.99
N ILE A 153 -16.12 -9.92 -1.35
CA ILE A 153 -15.47 -8.81 -0.66
C ILE A 153 -15.12 -7.69 -1.65
N ILE A 154 -14.45 -8.02 -2.76
CA ILE A 154 -14.06 -7.03 -3.77
C ILE A 154 -15.28 -6.34 -4.38
N ASN A 155 -16.32 -7.10 -4.76
CA ASN A 155 -17.55 -6.53 -5.32
C ASN A 155 -18.25 -5.61 -4.32
N ARG A 156 -18.34 -6.02 -3.05
CA ARG A 156 -18.90 -5.18 -1.98
C ARG A 156 -18.13 -3.88 -1.79
N LEU A 157 -16.81 -3.92 -1.83
CA LEU A 157 -15.95 -2.76 -1.60
C LEU A 157 -15.88 -1.82 -2.80
N THR A 158 -15.97 -2.35 -4.01
CA THR A 158 -15.88 -1.56 -5.25
C THR A 158 -17.23 -1.07 -5.75
N SER A 159 -18.34 -1.62 -5.24
CA SER A 159 -19.68 -1.10 -5.47
C SER A 159 -19.81 0.34 -4.96
N ASN A 160 -20.63 1.14 -5.64
CA ASN A 160 -20.93 2.50 -5.20
C ASN A 160 -21.52 2.45 -3.79
N LEU A 161 -21.08 3.37 -2.93
CA LEU A 161 -21.71 3.52 -1.63
C LEU A 161 -23.16 3.99 -1.87
N PRO A 162 -24.16 3.36 -1.23
CA PRO A 162 -25.53 3.85 -1.30
C PRO A 162 -25.55 5.29 -0.78
N ASN A 163 -26.32 6.13 -1.48
CA ASN A 163 -26.54 7.52 -1.12
C ASN A 163 -27.15 7.60 0.27
#